data_AF-A0A958B5B6-F1
#
_entry.id   AF-A0A958B5B6-F1
#
_cell.length_a   1.000
_cell.length_b   1.000
_cell.length_c   1.000
_cell.angle_alpha   90.00
_cell.angle_beta   90.00
_cell.angle_gamma   90.00
#
_symmetry.space_group_name_H-M   'P 1'
#
loop_
_entity.id
_entity.type
_entity.pdbx_description
1 polymer ?
#
loop_
_entity_poly.entity_id
_entity_poly.type
_entity_poly.pdbx_seq_one_letter_code
_entity_poly.pdbx_strand_id
1 'polypeptide(L)'
;DVTPRGNFEGKNILHVDQDLEKVAGKLGVSANDLRAALARSRPKLFAQREKRVKPARDDKVLAEWNGMMLRAFAYAAGVFGRDDYRQIAEANAAFLLREMASGGSVGDRPQQEEGGRPQQEEDQPQREEEDRPQREEEPVTDHRSPVTLRLHRSWAPASLTGDQPRAKLNGYLEDYANVADGLVELYQLTFDLRWLQAARDLTDVMIEQFWD
;
A
#
# COMPACT_ATOMS: atom_id res chain seq x y z
N ASP A 1 -5.36 32.84 22.72
CA ASP A 1 -6.33 33.94 22.80
C ASP A 1 -7.27 34.00 21.61
N VAL A 2 -8.52 34.35 21.87
CA VAL A 2 -9.54 34.62 20.85
C VAL A 2 -9.60 36.13 20.64
N THR A 3 -9.31 36.60 19.43
CA THR A 3 -9.28 38.04 19.12
C THR A 3 -10.28 38.37 18.01
N PRO A 4 -10.79 39.62 17.91
CA PRO A 4 -11.64 40.04 16.80
C PRO A 4 -10.95 39.91 15.43
N ARG A 5 -9.61 39.99 15.39
CA ARG A 5 -8.80 39.92 14.17
C ARG A 5 -8.45 38.49 13.74
N GLY A 6 -8.44 37.53 14.66
CA GLY A 6 -8.01 36.15 14.40
C GLY A 6 -6.50 36.02 14.14
N ASN A 7 -6.09 34.86 13.62
CA ASN A 7 -4.73 34.56 13.18
C ASN A 7 -4.40 35.25 11.83
N PHE A 8 -3.29 34.88 11.20
CA PHE A 8 -2.88 35.39 9.89
C PHE A 8 -3.90 35.16 8.76
N GLU A 9 -4.83 34.19 8.91
CA GLU A 9 -5.95 33.95 7.99
C GLU A 9 -7.26 34.63 8.44
N GLY A 10 -7.21 35.49 9.45
CA GLY A 10 -8.40 36.11 10.02
C GLY A 10 -9.29 35.18 10.86
N LYS A 11 -8.78 34.00 11.27
CA LYS A 11 -9.56 32.97 11.99
C LYS A 11 -9.01 32.71 13.38
N ASN A 12 -9.88 32.43 14.34
CA ASN A 12 -9.46 31.97 15.66
C ASN A 12 -9.38 30.44 15.70
N ILE A 13 -8.19 29.89 16.03
CA ILE A 13 -8.02 28.46 16.29
C ILE A 13 -8.24 28.22 17.79
N LEU A 14 -9.44 27.74 18.12
CA LEU A 14 -9.79 27.42 19.50
C LEU A 14 -8.99 26.20 19.97
N HIS A 15 -8.32 26.35 21.11
CA HIS A 15 -7.62 25.30 21.82
C HIS A 15 -7.92 25.44 23.31
N VAL A 16 -7.70 24.37 24.08
CA VAL A 16 -7.80 24.40 25.53
C VAL A 16 -6.45 24.87 26.07
N ASP A 17 -6.43 26.03 26.72
CA ASP A 17 -5.24 26.70 27.25
C ASP A 17 -5.14 26.64 28.78
N GLN A 18 -6.25 26.30 29.45
CA GLN A 18 -6.37 26.28 30.91
C GLN A 18 -7.03 25.00 31.40
N ASP A 19 -6.58 24.55 32.57
CA ASP A 19 -7.16 23.40 33.25
C ASP A 19 -8.61 23.68 33.70
N LEU A 20 -9.45 22.65 33.61
CA LEU A 20 -10.89 22.74 33.87
C LEU A 20 -11.20 23.16 35.30
N GLU A 21 -10.44 22.67 36.30
CA GLU A 21 -10.62 23.03 37.71
C GLU A 21 -10.29 24.51 37.94
N LYS A 22 -9.22 25.00 37.30
CA LYS A 22 -8.83 26.42 37.38
C LYS A 22 -9.90 27.33 36.76
N VAL A 23 -10.48 26.92 35.64
CA VAL A 23 -11.56 27.68 34.99
C VAL A 23 -12.83 27.63 35.82
N ALA A 24 -13.19 26.47 36.37
CA ALA A 24 -14.34 26.31 37.26
C ALA A 24 -14.23 27.24 38.49
N GLY A 25 -13.06 27.27 39.13
CA GLY A 25 -12.76 28.17 40.25
C GLY A 25 -12.90 29.65 39.87
N LYS A 26 -12.40 30.08 38.70
CA LYS A 26 -12.55 31.46 38.22
C LYS A 26 -14.00 31.85 37.93
N LEU A 27 -14.80 30.90 37.46
CA LEU A 27 -16.21 31.11 37.10
C LEU A 27 -17.17 30.94 38.29
N GLY A 28 -16.68 30.51 39.45
CA GLY A 28 -17.50 30.27 40.63
C GLY A 28 -18.47 29.09 40.48
N VAL A 29 -18.15 28.12 39.62
CA VAL A 29 -18.95 26.90 39.39
C VAL A 29 -18.18 25.66 39.80
N SER A 30 -18.88 24.56 40.07
CA SER A 30 -18.19 23.28 40.29
C SER A 30 -17.60 22.77 38.98
N ALA A 31 -16.48 22.04 39.07
CA ALA A 31 -15.90 21.40 37.89
C ALA A 31 -16.82 20.36 37.25
N ASN A 32 -17.66 19.70 38.05
CA ASN A 32 -18.67 18.77 37.55
C ASN A 32 -19.74 19.50 36.71
N ASP A 33 -20.20 20.67 37.16
CA ASP A 33 -21.18 21.47 36.41
C ASP A 33 -20.57 22.01 35.10
N LEU A 34 -19.32 22.47 35.15
CA LEU A 34 -18.60 22.91 33.96
C LEU A 34 -18.39 21.76 32.97
N ARG A 35 -18.01 20.57 33.45
CA ARG A 35 -17.87 19.37 32.62
C ARG A 35 -19.20 18.96 31.99
N ALA A 36 -20.30 19.02 32.75
CA ALA A 36 -21.65 18.75 32.23
C ALA A 36 -22.09 19.78 31.17
N ALA A 37 -21.76 21.06 31.36
CA ALA A 37 -22.05 22.12 30.40
C ALA A 37 -21.28 21.91 29.08
N LEU A 38 -20.00 21.54 29.16
CA LEU A 38 -19.18 21.20 27.98
C LEU A 38 -19.73 19.97 27.27
N ALA A 39 -20.14 18.94 28.01
CA ALA A 39 -20.72 17.72 27.44
C ALA A 39 -22.01 18.01 26.63
N ARG A 40 -22.87 18.91 27.10
CA ARG A 40 -24.07 19.35 26.35
C ARG A 40 -23.76 20.24 25.15
N SER A 41 -22.65 21.00 25.21
CA SER A 41 -22.28 21.99 24.19
C SER A 41 -21.52 21.36 23.02
N ARG A 42 -20.66 20.37 23.28
CA ARG A 42 -19.82 19.70 22.27
C ARG A 42 -20.62 19.16 21.07
N PRO A 43 -21.74 18.43 21.24
CA PRO A 43 -22.53 17.95 20.11
C PRO A 43 -23.10 19.07 19.24
N LYS A 44 -23.51 20.20 19.85
CA LYS A 44 -24.03 21.36 19.12
C LYS A 44 -22.94 22.02 18.27
N LEU A 45 -21.75 22.21 18.85
CA LEU A 45 -20.59 22.73 18.14
C LEU A 45 -20.12 21.78 17.03
N PHE A 46 -20.17 20.47 17.28
CA PHE A 46 -19.85 19.45 16.29
C PHE A 46 -20.83 19.49 15.11
N ALA A 47 -22.14 19.50 15.36
CA ALA A 47 -23.16 19.61 14.33
C ALA A 47 -23.00 20.87 13.46
N GLN A 48 -22.56 21.98 14.05
CA GLN A 48 -22.26 23.20 13.29
C GLN A 48 -20.93 23.13 12.53
N ARG A 49 -19.92 22.43 13.06
CA ARG A 49 -18.66 22.16 12.36
C ARG A 49 -18.87 21.30 11.13
N GLU A 50 -19.77 20.32 11.18
CA GLU A 50 -20.09 19.44 10.04
C GLU A 50 -20.70 20.18 8.84
N LYS A 51 -21.22 21.41 9.01
CA LYS A 51 -21.68 22.24 7.89
C LYS A 51 -20.56 22.92 7.11
N ARG A 52 -19.33 22.92 7.63
CA ARG A 52 -18.18 23.52 6.95
C ARG A 52 -17.67 22.57 5.87
N VAL A 53 -17.17 23.12 4.77
CA VAL A 53 -16.37 22.35 3.81
C VAL A 53 -15.18 21.78 4.57
N LYS A 54 -15.10 20.44 4.64
CA LYS A 54 -13.98 19.77 5.29
C LYS A 54 -12.71 20.08 4.49
N PRO A 55 -11.56 20.32 5.14
CA PRO A 55 -10.29 20.41 4.43
C PRO A 55 -10.13 19.19 3.53
N ALA A 56 -9.59 19.38 2.33
CA ALA A 56 -9.22 18.25 1.49
C ALA A 56 -8.25 17.37 2.28
N ARG A 57 -8.61 16.11 2.49
CA ARG A 57 -7.69 15.10 3.00
C ARG A 57 -7.01 14.51 1.76
N ASP A 58 -5.69 14.40 1.81
CA ASP A 58 -4.99 13.64 0.77
C ASP A 58 -5.24 12.15 1.03
N ASP A 59 -6.24 11.61 0.34
CA ASP A 59 -6.68 10.22 0.43
C ASP A 59 -6.02 9.35 -0.66
N LYS A 60 -5.06 9.91 -1.41
CA LYS A 60 -4.35 9.17 -2.45
C LYS A 60 -3.28 8.28 -1.83
N VAL A 61 -3.18 7.09 -2.38
CA VAL A 61 -2.11 6.15 -2.08
C VAL A 61 -1.04 6.30 -3.17
N LEU A 62 0.22 6.54 -2.78
CA LEU A 62 1.34 6.73 -3.71
C LEU A 62 2.28 5.51 -3.68
N ALA A 63 2.65 5.00 -4.86
CA ALA A 63 3.48 3.80 -4.96
C ALA A 63 4.85 3.99 -4.29
N GLU A 64 5.56 5.08 -4.60
CA GLU A 64 6.84 5.45 -3.97
C GLU A 64 6.78 5.38 -2.43
N TRP A 65 5.83 6.09 -1.81
CA TRP A 65 5.73 6.16 -0.34
C TRP A 65 5.35 4.82 0.28
N ASN A 66 4.56 4.02 -0.42
CA ASN A 66 4.21 2.68 0.02
C ASN A 66 5.38 1.72 -0.11
N GLY A 67 6.21 1.82 -1.16
CA GLY A 67 7.46 1.08 -1.27
C GLY A 67 8.43 1.40 -0.12
N MET A 68 8.58 2.68 0.23
CA MET A 68 9.37 3.09 1.40
C MET A 68 8.81 2.50 2.71
N MET A 69 7.48 2.54 2.87
CA MET A 69 6.79 2.01 4.04
C MET A 69 6.97 0.49 4.15
N LEU A 70 6.79 -0.23 3.04
CA LEU A 70 7.00 -1.67 2.94
C LEU A 70 8.37 -2.08 3.44
N ARG A 71 9.43 -1.45 2.91
CA ARG A 71 10.80 -1.71 3.34
C ARG A 71 10.99 -1.43 4.83
N ALA A 72 10.52 -0.29 5.31
CA ALA A 72 10.69 0.11 6.71
C ALA A 72 10.05 -0.90 7.67
N PHE A 73 8.83 -1.37 7.37
CA PHE A 73 8.15 -2.36 8.21
C PHE A 73 8.77 -3.75 8.10
N ALA A 74 9.17 -4.19 6.90
CA ALA A 74 9.83 -5.48 6.72
C ALA A 74 11.16 -5.54 7.50
N TYR A 75 12.01 -4.52 7.33
CA TYR A 75 13.27 -4.42 8.06
C TYR A 75 13.05 -4.35 9.57
N ALA A 76 12.15 -3.49 10.04
CA ALA A 76 11.85 -3.34 11.46
C ALA A 76 11.27 -4.61 12.09
N ALA A 77 10.46 -5.37 11.34
CA ALA A 77 9.93 -6.65 11.80
C ALA A 77 11.06 -7.65 12.09
N GLY A 78 12.04 -7.76 11.18
CA GLY A 78 13.21 -8.62 11.36
C GLY A 78 14.10 -8.18 12.53
N VAL A 79 14.39 -6.88 12.63
CA VAL A 79 15.26 -6.33 13.69
C VAL A 79 14.63 -6.42 15.07
N PHE A 80 13.34 -6.11 15.20
CA PHE A 80 12.66 -6.02 16.50
C PHE A 80 11.84 -7.27 16.86
N GLY A 81 11.75 -8.27 15.97
CA GLY A 81 10.92 -9.45 16.19
C GLY A 81 9.43 -9.13 16.29
N ARG A 82 8.96 -8.12 15.55
CA ARG A 82 7.59 -7.59 15.62
C ARG A 82 6.72 -8.16 14.51
N ASP A 83 5.94 -9.18 14.83
CA ASP A 83 5.05 -9.85 13.86
C ASP A 83 3.94 -8.93 13.31
N ASP A 84 3.47 -7.96 14.10
CA ASP A 84 2.54 -6.95 13.62
C ASP A 84 3.14 -6.07 12.52
N TYR A 85 4.45 -5.82 12.55
CA TYR A 85 5.15 -5.08 11.48
C TYR A 85 5.27 -5.94 10.23
N ARG A 86 5.55 -7.24 10.38
CA ARG A 86 5.54 -8.19 9.27
C ARG A 86 4.18 -8.22 8.57
N GLN A 87 3.09 -8.33 9.34
CA GLN A 87 1.73 -8.35 8.79
C GLN A 87 1.40 -7.06 8.03
N ILE A 88 1.84 -5.90 8.52
CA ILE A 88 1.69 -4.62 7.81
C ILE A 88 2.45 -4.64 6.48
N ALA A 89 3.70 -5.13 6.48
CA ALA A 89 4.51 -5.24 5.27
C ALA A 89 3.88 -6.19 4.23
N GLU A 90 3.46 -7.39 4.64
CA GLU A 90 2.80 -8.36 3.75
C GLU A 90 1.49 -7.80 3.17
N ALA A 91 0.67 -7.14 3.99
CA ALA A 91 -0.56 -6.50 3.53
C ALA A 91 -0.29 -5.35 2.55
N ASN A 92 0.77 -4.57 2.79
CA ASN A 92 1.15 -3.47 1.91
C ASN A 92 1.66 -3.97 0.55
N ALA A 93 2.54 -4.98 0.54
CA ALA A 93 3.00 -5.62 -0.69
C ALA A 93 1.84 -6.21 -1.50
N ALA A 94 0.93 -6.94 -0.83
CA ALA A 94 -0.25 -7.51 -1.48
C ALA A 94 -1.17 -6.44 -2.07
N PHE A 95 -1.33 -5.30 -1.39
CA PHE A 95 -2.08 -4.16 -1.92
C PHE A 95 -1.40 -3.56 -3.15
N LEU A 96 -0.09 -3.29 -3.09
CA LEU A 96 0.67 -2.70 -4.19
C LEU A 96 0.56 -3.54 -5.47
N LEU A 97 0.78 -4.86 -5.35
CA LEU A 97 0.73 -5.76 -6.50
C LEU A 97 -0.69 -5.97 -7.03
N ARG A 98 -1.71 -5.96 -6.17
CA ARG A 98 -3.10 -6.17 -6.60
C ARG A 98 -3.74 -4.92 -7.18
N GLU A 99 -3.53 -3.77 -6.54
CA GLU A 99 -4.29 -2.55 -6.81
C GLU A 99 -3.49 -1.54 -7.63
N MET A 100 -2.16 -1.56 -7.53
CA MET A 100 -1.28 -0.56 -8.16
C MET A 100 -0.46 -1.12 -9.32
N ALA A 101 -0.46 -2.44 -9.55
CA ALA A 101 0.18 -3.06 -10.70
C ALA A 101 -0.85 -3.64 -11.69
N SER A 102 -0.50 -3.67 -12.98
CA SER A 102 -1.34 -4.18 -14.07
C SER A 102 -0.49 -4.84 -15.16
N GLY A 103 -0.98 -5.91 -15.82
CA GLY A 103 -0.17 -6.74 -16.74
C GLY A 103 0.49 -7.92 -16.00
N GLY A 104 0.46 -9.12 -16.58
CA GLY A 104 0.99 -10.38 -15.99
C GLY A 104 2.52 -10.54 -16.02
N SER A 105 3.15 -11.58 -15.46
CA SER A 105 2.59 -12.73 -14.73
C SER A 105 2.69 -12.57 -13.21
N VAL A 106 1.52 -12.47 -12.58
CA VAL A 106 1.32 -12.79 -11.16
C VAL A 106 1.22 -14.32 -11.08
N GLY A 107 2.29 -15.02 -10.69
CA GLY A 107 2.11 -16.37 -10.16
C GLY A 107 1.28 -16.25 -8.88
N ASP A 108 0.08 -16.83 -8.87
CA ASP A 108 -0.93 -16.82 -7.79
C ASP A 108 -1.79 -15.55 -7.64
N ARG A 109 -2.68 -15.34 -8.62
CA ARG A 109 -4.04 -14.91 -8.23
C ARG A 109 -4.67 -16.08 -7.44
N PRO A 110 -5.29 -15.87 -6.26
CA PRO A 110 -5.86 -16.97 -5.50
C PRO A 110 -6.91 -17.68 -6.35
N GLN A 111 -6.64 -18.95 -6.68
CA GLN A 111 -7.61 -19.81 -7.33
C GLN A 111 -8.74 -20.06 -6.33
N GLN A 112 -9.94 -19.58 -6.63
CA GLN A 112 -11.14 -20.12 -6.01
C GLN A 112 -11.24 -21.57 -6.47
N GLU A 113 -11.25 -22.51 -5.52
CA GLU A 113 -11.40 -23.94 -5.79
C GLU A 113 -12.77 -24.22 -6.41
N GLU A 114 -12.80 -24.66 -7.67
CA GLU A 114 -13.93 -25.42 -8.21
C GLU A 114 -13.43 -26.74 -8.83
N GLY A 115 -13.71 -27.83 -8.11
CA GLY A 115 -14.13 -29.11 -8.68
C GLY A 115 -13.14 -29.87 -9.56
N GLY A 116 -12.30 -30.70 -8.92
CA GLY A 116 -11.43 -31.65 -9.62
C GLY A 116 -12.14 -32.76 -10.40
N ARG A 117 -11.44 -33.27 -11.42
CA ARG A 117 -11.54 -34.65 -11.92
C ARG A 117 -10.16 -35.13 -12.37
N PRO A 118 -9.73 -36.35 -12.03
CA PRO A 118 -8.42 -36.86 -12.44
C PRO A 118 -8.46 -37.42 -13.87
N GLN A 119 -7.45 -37.09 -14.67
CA GLN A 119 -7.18 -37.75 -15.95
C GLN A 119 -6.28 -38.96 -15.72
N GLN A 120 -6.62 -40.04 -16.42
CA GLN A 120 -6.00 -41.36 -16.34
C GLN A 120 -4.61 -41.35 -16.98
N GLU A 121 -3.64 -41.98 -16.32
CA GLU A 121 -2.35 -42.36 -16.90
C GLU A 121 -2.56 -43.49 -17.90
N GLU A 122 -2.24 -43.25 -19.17
CA GLU A 122 -2.01 -44.32 -20.16
C GLU A 122 -0.51 -44.45 -20.44
N ASP A 123 -0.02 -45.63 -20.08
CA ASP A 123 1.32 -46.17 -20.19
C ASP A 123 1.55 -46.71 -21.62
N GLN A 124 2.71 -46.41 -22.23
CA GLN A 124 3.28 -47.14 -23.38
C GLN A 124 4.71 -46.63 -23.78
N PRO A 125 5.54 -47.43 -24.49
CA PRO A 125 6.79 -47.94 -23.94
C PRO A 125 8.06 -47.40 -24.63
N GLN A 126 9.18 -47.73 -24.00
CA GLN A 126 10.56 -47.39 -24.34
C GLN A 126 10.93 -47.76 -25.79
N ARG A 127 11.45 -46.78 -26.55
CA ARG A 127 12.14 -47.01 -27.83
C ARG A 127 13.60 -46.59 -27.72
N GLU A 128 14.41 -47.60 -28.00
CA GLU A 128 15.79 -47.69 -28.46
C GLU A 128 16.54 -46.38 -28.75
N GLU A 129 17.71 -46.34 -28.13
CA GLU A 129 18.76 -45.34 -28.16
C GLU A 129 19.61 -45.53 -29.43
N GLU A 130 19.55 -44.59 -30.38
CA GLU A 130 20.53 -44.53 -31.47
C GLU A 130 20.81 -43.08 -31.89
N ASP A 131 22.10 -42.74 -31.79
CA ASP A 131 22.90 -41.73 -32.48
C ASP A 131 22.32 -40.29 -32.61
N ARG A 132 22.79 -39.38 -31.73
CA ARG A 132 22.62 -37.93 -31.89
C ARG A 132 23.97 -37.25 -32.11
N PRO A 133 24.13 -36.44 -33.18
CA PRO A 133 25.31 -35.61 -33.34
C PRO A 133 25.31 -34.50 -32.27
N GLN A 134 26.50 -34.02 -31.94
CA GLN A 134 26.75 -32.96 -30.95
C GLN A 134 25.84 -31.75 -31.25
N ARG A 135 24.89 -31.47 -30.35
CA ARG A 135 24.09 -30.24 -30.38
C ARG A 135 25.02 -29.09 -30.03
N GLU A 136 25.26 -28.21 -30.99
CA GLU A 136 25.66 -26.83 -30.69
C GLU A 136 24.57 -26.25 -29.77
N GLU A 137 24.94 -25.82 -28.57
CA GLU A 137 24.03 -25.14 -27.66
C GLU A 137 23.64 -23.81 -28.30
N GLU A 138 22.50 -23.79 -28.99
CA GLU A 138 21.87 -22.53 -29.38
C GLU A 138 21.62 -21.70 -28.10
N PRO A 139 21.92 -20.39 -28.12
CA PRO A 139 21.64 -19.54 -26.97
C PRO A 139 20.15 -19.65 -26.65
N VAL A 140 19.85 -20.01 -25.39
CA VAL A 140 18.50 -19.96 -24.83
C VAL A 140 18.01 -18.53 -24.94
N THR A 141 17.36 -18.23 -26.05
CA THR A 141 16.70 -16.96 -26.27
C THR A 141 15.35 -17.09 -25.60
N ASP A 142 15.21 -16.50 -24.41
CA ASP A 142 13.93 -16.41 -23.72
C ASP A 142 12.96 -15.59 -24.59
N HIS A 143 12.11 -16.28 -25.35
CA HIS A 143 11.10 -15.70 -26.24
C HIS A 143 9.81 -15.34 -25.49
N ARG A 144 9.86 -15.08 -24.18
CA ARG A 144 8.71 -14.50 -23.48
C ARG A 144 8.46 -13.10 -24.05
N SER A 145 7.45 -13.00 -24.92
CA SER A 145 6.83 -11.72 -25.23
C SER A 145 6.50 -11.03 -23.91
N PRO A 146 6.98 -9.80 -23.67
CA PRO A 146 6.91 -9.22 -22.34
C PRO A 146 5.43 -8.94 -22.06
N VAL A 147 4.85 -9.75 -21.19
CA VAL A 147 3.72 -9.28 -20.43
C VAL A 147 4.35 -8.31 -19.44
N THR A 148 4.37 -7.03 -19.80
CA THR A 148 5.07 -6.02 -19.00
C THR A 148 4.20 -5.68 -17.79
N LEU A 149 4.64 -6.09 -16.61
CA LEU A 149 4.10 -5.59 -15.35
C LEU A 149 4.23 -4.07 -15.33
N ARG A 150 3.12 -3.36 -15.17
CA ARG A 150 3.06 -1.90 -15.14
C ARG A 150 2.62 -1.44 -13.77
N LEU A 151 3.50 -0.71 -13.09
CA LEU A 151 3.19 -0.01 -11.85
C LEU A 151 2.58 1.35 -12.16
N HIS A 152 1.58 1.74 -11.36
CA HIS A 152 0.93 3.03 -11.43
C HIS A 152 1.34 3.89 -10.24
N ARG A 153 1.51 5.21 -10.46
CA ARG A 153 2.00 6.13 -9.42
C ARG A 153 1.03 6.28 -8.26
N SER A 154 -0.26 6.31 -8.56
CA SER A 154 -1.27 6.66 -7.56
C SER A 154 -2.52 5.79 -7.65
N TRP A 155 -3.12 5.52 -6.50
CA TRP A 155 -4.41 4.86 -6.36
C TRP A 155 -5.34 5.72 -5.51
N ALA A 156 -6.62 5.74 -5.87
CA ALA A 156 -7.64 6.45 -5.12
C ALA A 156 -8.85 5.54 -4.89
N PRO A 157 -9.37 5.50 -3.65
CA PRO A 157 -10.58 4.74 -3.35
C PRO A 157 -11.81 5.38 -3.99
N ALA A 158 -12.86 4.58 -4.18
CA ALA A 158 -14.14 5.08 -4.70
C ALA A 158 -14.72 6.23 -3.87
N SER A 159 -14.49 6.22 -2.56
CA SER A 159 -14.90 7.28 -1.65
C SER A 159 -14.29 8.65 -1.97
N LEU A 160 -13.14 8.68 -2.66
CA LEU A 160 -12.46 9.91 -3.05
C LEU A 160 -12.83 10.37 -4.46
N THR A 161 -13.04 9.43 -5.38
CA THR A 161 -13.24 9.74 -6.80
C THR A 161 -14.71 9.88 -7.20
N GLY A 162 -15.64 9.30 -6.42
CA GLY A 162 -17.04 9.13 -6.83
C GLY A 162 -17.25 8.03 -7.88
N ASP A 163 -16.16 7.37 -8.31
CA ASP A 163 -16.09 6.32 -9.34
C ASP A 163 -15.59 5.01 -8.73
N GLN A 164 -15.45 3.94 -9.53
CA GLN A 164 -14.72 2.73 -9.12
C GLN A 164 -13.27 3.06 -8.68
N PRO A 165 -12.70 2.34 -7.70
CA PRO A 165 -11.31 2.52 -7.31
C PRO A 165 -10.42 2.18 -8.50
N ARG A 166 -9.43 3.03 -8.76
CA ARG A 166 -8.50 2.77 -9.85
C ARG A 166 -7.15 3.40 -9.60
N ALA A 167 -6.13 2.64 -9.97
CA ALA A 167 -4.81 3.18 -10.18
C ALA A 167 -4.79 4.08 -11.41
N LYS A 168 -4.05 5.19 -11.32
CA LYS A 168 -3.92 6.21 -12.35
C LYS A 168 -2.47 6.66 -12.46
N LEU A 169 -2.11 7.07 -13.67
CA LEU A 169 -0.80 7.57 -14.08
C LEU A 169 0.27 6.48 -14.03
N ASN A 170 1.09 6.41 -15.09
CA ASN A 170 2.23 5.51 -15.11
C ASN A 170 3.16 5.83 -13.94
N GLY A 171 3.71 4.78 -13.31
CA GLY A 171 4.79 4.92 -12.35
C GLY A 171 6.05 5.46 -13.01
N TYR A 172 6.84 6.17 -12.23
CA TYR A 172 8.14 6.70 -12.58
C TYR A 172 9.24 5.83 -11.96
N LEU A 173 10.49 6.06 -12.33
CA LEU A 173 11.63 5.27 -11.85
C LEU A 173 11.62 5.09 -10.33
N GLU A 174 11.33 6.16 -9.57
CA GLU A 174 11.26 6.12 -8.11
C GLU A 174 10.14 5.22 -7.56
N ASP A 175 9.02 5.09 -8.27
CA ASP A 175 7.92 4.21 -7.86
C ASP A 175 8.36 2.74 -7.96
N TYR A 176 8.96 2.37 -9.09
CA TYR A 176 9.44 1.00 -9.29
C TYR A 176 10.58 0.66 -8.32
N ALA A 177 11.57 1.55 -8.17
CA ALA A 177 12.73 1.32 -7.33
C ALA A 177 12.33 1.07 -5.86
N ASN A 178 11.47 1.93 -5.30
CA ASN A 178 11.06 1.79 -3.91
C ASN A 178 10.18 0.55 -3.67
N VAL A 179 9.31 0.19 -4.61
CA VAL A 179 8.48 -1.02 -4.47
C VAL A 179 9.33 -2.28 -4.61
N ALA A 180 10.24 -2.33 -5.59
CA ALA A 180 11.15 -3.47 -5.76
C ALA A 180 12.06 -3.67 -4.54
N ASP A 181 12.66 -2.59 -4.01
CA ASP A 181 13.49 -2.63 -2.80
C ASP A 181 12.71 -3.14 -1.58
N GLY A 182 11.49 -2.64 -1.37
CA GLY A 182 10.62 -3.13 -0.30
C GLY A 182 10.24 -4.61 -0.44
N LEU A 183 10.01 -5.09 -1.66
CA LEU A 183 9.70 -6.50 -1.92
C LEU A 183 10.92 -7.41 -1.68
N VAL A 184 12.13 -6.96 -1.99
CA VAL A 184 13.36 -7.69 -1.66
C VAL A 184 13.53 -7.79 -0.15
N GLU A 185 13.32 -6.69 0.59
CA GLU A 185 13.39 -6.70 2.06
C GLU A 185 12.33 -7.65 2.65
N LEU A 186 11.11 -7.63 2.12
CA LEU A 186 10.06 -8.55 2.56
C LEU A 186 10.40 -10.02 2.25
N TYR A 187 11.03 -10.30 1.11
CA TYR A 187 11.56 -11.64 0.82
C TYR A 187 12.62 -12.06 1.85
N GLN A 188 13.56 -11.18 2.22
CA GLN A 188 14.57 -11.52 3.22
C GLN A 188 13.96 -11.84 4.59
N LEU A 189 12.86 -11.18 4.95
CA LEU A 189 12.12 -11.45 6.18
C LEU A 189 11.35 -12.78 6.13
N THR A 190 10.70 -13.08 5.01
CA THR A 190 9.67 -14.15 4.92
C THR A 190 10.13 -15.40 4.19
N PHE A 191 11.15 -15.28 3.35
CA PHE A 191 11.59 -16.26 2.36
C PHE A 191 10.50 -16.70 1.36
N ASP A 192 9.42 -15.93 1.22
CA ASP A 192 8.39 -16.19 0.22
C ASP A 192 8.86 -15.69 -1.15
N LEU A 193 9.17 -16.64 -2.05
CA LEU A 193 9.71 -16.37 -3.38
C LEU A 193 8.80 -15.51 -4.26
N ARG A 194 7.49 -15.41 -3.95
CA ARG A 194 6.58 -14.57 -4.73
C ARG A 194 6.97 -13.10 -4.64
N TRP A 195 7.50 -12.64 -3.51
CA TRP A 195 7.98 -11.26 -3.35
C TRP A 195 9.26 -11.02 -4.15
N LEU A 196 10.18 -11.98 -4.13
CA LEU A 196 11.43 -11.89 -4.91
C LEU A 196 11.13 -11.87 -6.42
N GLN A 197 10.20 -12.71 -6.88
CA GLN A 197 9.79 -12.72 -8.27
C GLN A 197 9.16 -11.39 -8.68
N ALA A 198 8.25 -10.84 -7.88
CA ALA A 198 7.65 -9.54 -8.16
C ALA A 198 8.68 -8.40 -8.16
N ALA A 199 9.67 -8.43 -7.25
CA ALA A 199 10.77 -7.46 -7.24
C ALA A 199 11.61 -7.53 -8.51
N ARG A 200 11.90 -8.74 -8.99
CA ARG A 200 12.61 -8.96 -10.25
C ARG A 200 11.82 -8.42 -11.44
N ASP A 201 10.53 -8.75 -11.54
CA ASP A 201 9.67 -8.30 -12.64
C ASP A 201 9.62 -6.76 -12.71
N LEU A 202 9.53 -6.08 -11.57
CA LEU A 202 9.59 -4.61 -11.52
C LEU A 202 10.96 -4.06 -11.89
N THR A 203 12.04 -4.75 -11.52
CA THR A 203 13.42 -4.35 -11.84
C THR A 203 13.71 -4.50 -13.33
N ASP A 204 13.24 -5.58 -13.95
CA ASP A 204 13.36 -5.81 -15.40
C ASP A 204 12.64 -4.67 -16.16
N VAL A 205 11.46 -4.26 -15.71
CA VAL A 205 10.74 -3.09 -16.25
C VAL A 205 11.54 -1.79 -16.06
N MET A 206 12.24 -1.64 -14.94
CA MET A 206 13.07 -0.44 -14.73
C MET A 206 14.19 -0.34 -15.75
N ILE A 207 14.86 -1.46 -16.03
CA ILE A 207 15.91 -1.53 -17.04
C ILE A 207 15.32 -1.22 -18.41
N GLU A 208 14.21 -1.86 -18.78
CA GLU A 208 13.59 -1.65 -20.09
C GLU A 208 13.11 -0.21 -20.33
N GLN A 209 12.59 0.47 -19.31
CA GLN A 209 11.91 1.76 -19.46
C GLN A 209 12.77 2.97 -19.13
N PHE A 210 13.80 2.82 -18.28
CA PHE A 210 14.52 3.97 -17.70
C PHE A 210 16.04 3.89 -17.81
N TRP A 211 16.63 2.78 -18.29
CA TRP A 211 18.08 2.68 -18.48
C TRP A 211 18.50 3.25 -19.85
N ASP A 212 19.37 4.26 -19.84
CA ASP A 212 19.97 4.91 -21.02
C ASP A 212 21.49 4.70 -21.14
#